data_AF-A0A653DE76-F1
#
_entry.id   AF-A0A653DE76-F1
#
_cell.length_a   1.000
_cell.length_b   1.000
_cell.length_c   1.000
_cell.angle_alpha   90.00
_cell.angle_beta   90.00
_cell.angle_gamma   90.00
#
_symmetry.space_group_name_H-M   'P 1'
#
loop_
_entity.id
_entity.type
_entity.pdbx_description
1 polymer ?
#
loop_
_entity_poly.entity_id
_entity_poly.type
_entity_poly.pdbx_seq_one_letter_code
_entity_poly.pdbx_strand_id
1 'polypeptide(L)'
;MSITRCNICLRLVKVNVNALRNYHSENVFGFKKKPKKVYQVPDEVQAARCNESNFYRLVTAYRQHGHKCSSIDPVQFSLNSR
;
A
#
# COMPACT_ATOMS: atom_id res chain seq x y z
N MET A 1 -24.59 24.56 25.14
CA MET A 1 -24.79 24.02 23.78
C MET A 1 -23.58 23.16 23.42
N SER A 2 -23.60 21.89 23.79
CA SER A 2 -22.52 20.93 23.56
C SER A 2 -22.85 20.09 22.34
N ILE A 3 -22.22 20.38 21.20
CA ILE A 3 -22.30 19.55 20.00
C ILE A 3 -21.39 18.34 20.24
N THR A 4 -22.00 17.22 20.62
CA THR A 4 -21.34 15.91 20.61
C THR A 4 -20.98 15.56 19.17
N ARG A 5 -19.71 15.76 18.79
CA ARG A 5 -19.17 15.20 17.55
C ARG A 5 -19.18 13.68 17.68
N CYS A 6 -20.16 13.06 17.04
CA CYS A 6 -20.17 11.63 16.76
C CYS A 6 -18.99 11.33 15.82
N ASN A 7 -17.84 10.98 16.40
CA ASN A 7 -16.72 10.44 15.66
C ASN A 7 -17.08 9.02 15.21
N ILE A 8 -17.74 8.90 14.06
CA ILE A 8 -17.68 7.68 13.26
C ILE A 8 -16.25 7.59 12.72
N CYS A 9 -15.35 7.12 13.59
CA CYS A 9 -14.06 6.63 13.19
C CYS A 9 -14.32 5.28 12.54
N LEU A 10 -14.47 5.29 11.21
CA LEU A 10 -14.39 4.09 10.38
C LEU A 10 -13.00 3.50 10.56
N ARG A 11 -12.84 2.73 11.63
CA ARG A 11 -11.68 1.90 11.91
C ARG A 11 -11.70 0.83 10.83
N LEU A 12 -10.95 1.06 9.75
CA LEU A 12 -10.67 0.03 8.76
C LEU A 12 -9.98 -1.12 9.50
N VAL A 13 -10.77 -2.13 9.86
CA VAL A 13 -10.25 -3.39 10.40
C VAL A 13 -9.37 -3.94 9.29
N LYS A 14 -8.06 -3.86 9.49
CA LYS A 14 -7.07 -4.46 8.61
C LYS A 14 -7.31 -5.96 8.67
N VAL A 15 -8.11 -6.48 7.74
CA VAL A 15 -8.39 -7.91 7.63
C VAL A 15 -7.04 -8.60 7.50
N ASN A 16 -6.67 -9.34 8.54
CA ASN A 16 -5.45 -10.11 8.55
C ASN A 16 -5.65 -11.25 7.53
N VAL A 17 -5.19 -11.05 6.31
CA VAL A 17 -5.21 -12.05 5.22
C VAL A 17 -4.50 -13.36 5.60
N ASN A 18 -3.78 -13.40 6.73
CA ASN A 18 -3.21 -14.63 7.30
C ASN A 18 -4.25 -15.51 8.02
N ALA A 19 -5.45 -15.02 8.32
CA ALA A 19 -6.53 -15.81 8.95
C ALA A 19 -7.13 -16.87 8.01
N LEU A 20 -6.78 -16.87 6.71
CA LEU A 20 -7.28 -17.83 5.72
C LEU A 20 -6.43 -19.11 5.58
N ARG A 21 -5.34 -19.25 6.36
CA ARG A 21 -4.46 -20.43 6.29
C ARG A 21 -4.61 -21.30 7.52
N ASN A 22 -5.81 -21.85 7.75
CA ASN A 22 -6.09 -22.77 8.87
C ASN A 22 -5.22 -24.05 8.85
N TYR A 23 -4.58 -24.36 7.72
CA TYR A 23 -3.65 -25.50 7.57
C TYR A 23 -2.21 -25.16 8.02
N HIS A 24 -1.88 -23.90 8.27
CA HIS A 24 -0.60 -23.49 8.87
C HIS A 24 -0.77 -23.42 10.39
N SER A 25 -0.80 -24.57 11.07
CA SER A 25 -0.63 -24.62 12.52
C SER A 25 0.87 -24.59 12.88
N GLU A 26 1.18 -24.06 14.06
CA GLU A 26 2.55 -24.13 14.58
C GLU A 26 2.93 -25.61 14.81
N ASN A 27 4.19 -25.97 14.50
CA ASN A 27 4.78 -27.31 14.70
C ASN A 27 4.35 -28.42 13.73
N VAL A 28 3.82 -28.09 12.55
CA VAL A 28 3.61 -29.08 11.46
C VAL A 28 4.80 -29.13 10.51
N PHE A 29 5.08 -30.29 9.93
CA PHE A 29 6.10 -30.46 8.90
C PHE A 29 5.93 -29.43 7.77
N GLY A 30 7.00 -28.69 7.45
CA GLY A 30 6.98 -27.62 6.45
C GLY A 30 6.54 -26.24 6.97
N PHE A 31 6.15 -26.10 8.25
CA PHE A 31 5.84 -24.80 8.84
C PHE A 31 7.13 -23.97 9.05
N LYS A 32 7.23 -22.82 8.37
CA LYS A 32 8.31 -21.85 8.56
C LYS A 32 7.80 -20.59 9.27
N LYS A 33 8.16 -20.42 10.54
CA LYS A 33 7.84 -19.22 11.32
C LYS A 33 8.46 -18.00 10.65
N LYS A 34 7.63 -17.08 10.16
CA LYS A 34 8.11 -15.79 9.63
C LYS A 34 8.38 -14.85 10.81
N PRO A 35 9.62 -14.40 11.05
CA PRO A 35 9.88 -13.42 12.08
C PRO A 35 9.12 -12.14 11.75
N LYS A 36 8.32 -11.64 12.69
CA LYS A 36 7.67 -10.33 12.58
C LYS A 36 8.76 -9.27 12.72
N LYS A 37 9.31 -8.81 11.59
CA LYS A 37 10.21 -7.65 11.59
C LYS A 37 9.37 -6.39 11.67
N VAL A 38 9.47 -5.67 12.79
CA VAL A 38 8.92 -4.31 12.90
C VAL A 38 9.97 -3.38 12.31
N TYR A 39 9.73 -2.92 11.08
CA TYR A 39 10.57 -1.91 10.46
C TYR A 39 10.13 -0.54 10.97
N GLN A 40 11.01 0.11 11.73
CA GLN A 40 10.82 1.50 12.12
C GLN A 40 11.53 2.39 11.10
N VAL A 41 10.80 3.36 10.55
CA VAL A 41 11.35 4.34 9.61
C VAL A 41 12.15 5.36 10.42
N PRO A 42 13.40 5.67 10.05
CA PRO A 42 14.16 6.73 10.72
C PRO A 42 13.45 8.08 10.62
N ASP A 43 13.52 8.88 11.69
CA ASP A 43 12.82 10.17 11.78
C ASP A 43 13.25 11.16 10.69
N GLU A 44 14.53 11.15 10.31
CA GLU A 44 15.07 11.96 9.22
C GLU A 44 14.37 11.69 7.88
N VAL A 45 14.11 10.41 7.59
CA VAL A 45 13.40 9.99 6.38
C VAL A 45 11.93 10.41 6.45
N GLN A 46 11.34 10.35 7.64
CA GLN A 46 9.97 10.79 7.87
C GLN A 46 9.84 12.31 7.65
N ALA A 47 10.79 13.10 8.17
CA ALA A 47 10.85 14.55 7.98
C ALA A 47 11.04 14.92 6.50
N ALA A 48 11.95 14.23 5.79
CA ALA A 48 12.16 14.44 4.36
C ALA A 48 10.90 14.16 3.53
N ARG A 49 10.10 13.14 3.89
CA ARG A 49 8.81 12.85 3.24
C ARG A 49 7.76 13.94 3.47
N CYS A 50 7.78 14.57 4.64
CA CYS A 50 6.89 15.70 4.93
C CYS A 50 7.29 16.94 4.13
N ASN A 51 8.60 17.26 4.12
CA ASN A 51 9.13 18.42 3.42
C ASN A 51 8.92 18.31 1.89
N GLU A 52 9.25 17.15 1.32
CA GLU A 52 9.17 16.90 -0.13
C GLU A 52 7.95 16.06 -0.54
N SER A 53 6.81 16.31 0.12
CA SER A 53 5.61 15.47 0.00
C SER A 53 5.10 15.33 -1.45
N ASN A 54 5.17 16.39 -2.25
CA ASN A 54 4.74 16.37 -3.65
C ASN A 54 5.61 15.45 -4.52
N PHE A 55 6.93 15.45 -4.30
CA PHE A 55 7.84 14.57 -5.03
C PHE A 55 7.55 13.09 -4.73
N TYR A 56 7.38 12.75 -3.44
CA TYR A 56 7.02 11.38 -3.07
C TYR A 56 5.67 10.93 -3.62
N ARG A 57 4.68 11.85 -3.67
CA ARG A 57 3.38 11.58 -4.30
C ARG A 57 3.52 11.29 -5.79
N LEU A 58 4.31 12.09 -6.51
CA LEU A 58 4.61 11.88 -7.93
C LEU A 58 5.26 10.51 -8.15
N VAL A 59 6.35 10.21 -7.46
CA VAL A 59 7.08 8.95 -7.60
C VAL A 59 6.17 7.76 -7.29
N THR A 60 5.37 7.85 -6.23
CA THR A 60 4.44 6.77 -5.85
C THR A 60 3.37 6.56 -6.92
N ALA A 61 2.79 7.65 -7.44
CA ALA A 61 1.79 7.58 -8.51
C ALA A 61 2.37 6.91 -9.76
N TYR A 62 3.59 7.25 -10.18
CA TYR A 62 4.25 6.60 -11.31
C TYR A 62 4.55 5.12 -11.06
N ARG A 63 5.01 4.75 -9.86
CA ARG A 63 5.26 3.33 -9.53
C ARG A 63 3.97 2.50 -9.55
N GLN A 64 2.86 3.08 -9.10
CA GLN A 64 1.57 2.38 -9.02
C GLN A 64 0.80 2.38 -10.33
N HIS A 65 0.91 3.45 -11.13
CA HIS A 65 0.03 3.69 -12.28
C HIS A 65 0.75 3.99 -13.59
N GLY A 66 2.08 4.10 -13.58
CA GLY A 66 2.87 4.43 -14.78
C GLY A 66 2.68 3.43 -15.92
N HIS A 67 2.44 2.15 -15.60
CA HIS A 67 2.14 1.13 -16.60
C HIS A 67 0.88 1.43 -17.44
N LYS A 68 -0.09 2.20 -16.90
CA LYS A 68 -1.32 2.58 -17.62
C LYS A 68 -1.08 3.63 -18.71
N CYS A 69 -0.04 4.44 -18.54
CA CYS A 69 0.35 5.49 -19.47
C CYS A 69 1.54 5.06 -20.33
N SER A 70 2.03 3.83 -20.18
CA SER A 70 3.19 3.33 -20.91
C SER A 70 2.81 2.96 -22.33
N SER A 71 3.60 3.38 -23.31
CA SER A 71 3.45 2.98 -24.71
C SER A 71 3.98 1.56 -24.90
N ILE A 72 3.19 0.58 -24.45
CA ILE A 72 3.51 -0.86 -24.56
C ILE A 72 2.98 -1.49 -25.84
N ASP A 73 2.03 -0.83 -26.52
CA ASP A 73 1.44 -1.34 -27.75
C ASP A 73 2.43 -1.14 -28.92
N PRO A 74 2.93 -2.22 -29.53
CA PRO A 74 3.89 -2.13 -30.63
C PRO A 74 3.28 -1.59 -31.93
N VAL A 75 1.95 -1.57 -32.07
CA VAL A 75 1.25 -1.17 -33.31
C VAL A 75 0.51 0.16 -33.17
N GLN A 76 0.32 0.66 -31.94
CA GLN A 76 -0.30 1.95 -31.62
C GLN A 76 -1.67 2.18 -32.28
N PHE A 77 -2.62 1.26 -32.09
CA PHE A 77 -3.95 1.37 -32.69
C PHE A 77 -4.79 2.56 -32.16
N SER A 78 -4.43 3.12 -31.01
CA SER A 78 -5.19 4.17 -30.32
C SER A 78 -4.96 5.60 -30.82
N LEU A 79 -4.01 5.84 -31.74
CA LEU A 79 -3.73 7.19 -32.26
C LEU A 79 -4.72 7.66 -33.34
N ASN A 80 -5.49 6.74 -33.95
CA ASN A 80 -6.36 7.02 -35.10
C ASN A 80 -7.86 7.07 -34.79
N SER A 81 -8.29 6.94 -33.54
CA SER A 81 -9.69 7.13 -33.16
C SER A 81 -9.98 8.61 -32.90
N ARG A 82 -10.23 9.38 -33.97
CA ARG A 82 -10.84 10.71 -33.90
C ARG A 82 -11.85 10.88 -35.03
#